data_AF-A0A0B2X9Q3-F1
#
_entry.id   AF-A0A0B2X9Q3-F1
#
_cell.length_a   1.000
_cell.length_b   1.000
_cell.length_c   1.000
_cell.angle_alpha   90.00
_cell.angle_beta   90.00
_cell.angle_gamma   90.00
#
_symmetry.space_group_name_H-M   'P 1'
#
loop_
_entity.id
_entity.type
_entity.pdbx_description
1 polymer ?
#
loop_
_entity_poly.entity_id
_entity_poly.type
_entity_poly.pdbx_seq_one_letter_code
_entity_poly.pdbx_strand_id
1 'polypeptide(L)' 'MGRCVTVATCSLRQWALDFEGNTARIIESIRQAKAAGARLRVGPELEITGYGCNDREWLLDILEASPAAY' A
#
# COMPACT_ATOMS: atom_id res chain seq x y z
N MET A 1 -17.43 -0.47 -32.76
CA MET A 1 -16.16 -0.77 -32.08
C MET A 1 -16.30 -0.35 -30.62
N GLY A 2 -16.14 -1.28 -29.67
CA GLY A 2 -16.30 -0.97 -28.24
C GLY A 2 -15.17 -0.09 -27.69
N ARG A 3 -15.44 0.68 -26.63
CA ARG A 3 -14.41 1.45 -25.92
C ARG A 3 -13.53 0.49 -25.11
N CYS A 4 -12.27 0.31 -25.50
CA CYS A 4 -11.29 -0.45 -24.72
C CYS A 4 -10.66 0.42 -23.63
N VAL A 5 -10.34 -0.19 -22.49
CA VAL A 5 -9.59 0.41 -21.38
C VAL A 5 -8.45 -0.53 -20.99
N THR A 6 -7.26 0.04 -20.77
CA THR A 6 -6.12 -0.67 -20.22
C THR A 6 -6.14 -0.58 -18.69
N VAL A 7 -6.05 -1.72 -18.02
CA VAL A 7 -5.93 -1.82 -16.56
C VAL A 7 -4.61 -2.49 -16.19
N ALA A 8 -4.06 -2.13 -15.03
CA ALA A 8 -2.85 -2.71 -14.49
C ALA A 8 -3.10 -3.28 -13.09
N THR A 9 -2.46 -4.40 -12.80
CA THR A 9 -2.34 -4.96 -11.45
C THR A 9 -0.87 -5.09 -11.09
N CYS A 10 -0.56 -5.15 -9.80
CA CYS A 10 0.81 -5.33 -9.34
C CYS A 10 0.89 -6.14 -8.05
N SER A 11 2.07 -6.70 -7.80
CA SER A 11 2.44 -7.31 -6.52
C SER A 11 3.63 -6.53 -5.99
N LEU A 12 3.53 -6.05 -4.76
CA LEU A 12 4.56 -5.23 -4.11
C LEU A 12 5.19 -5.99 -2.96
N ARG A 13 6.51 -5.83 -2.79
CA ARG A 13 7.20 -6.27 -1.57
C ARG A 13 6.99 -5.25 -0.47
N GLN A 14 5.96 -5.43 0.34
CA GLN A 14 5.66 -4.55 1.46
C GLN A 14 6.31 -5.03 2.74
N TRP A 15 6.66 -4.08 3.60
CA TRP A 15 7.10 -4.35 4.96
C TRP A 15 6.11 -3.70 5.94
N ALA A 16 5.73 -4.45 6.97
CA ALA A 16 4.81 -3.95 7.99
C ALA A 16 5.41 -2.70 8.66
N LEU A 17 4.61 -1.64 8.78
CA LEU A 17 4.98 -0.33 9.36
C LEU A 17 6.05 0.49 8.61
N ASP A 18 6.56 0.00 7.48
CA ASP A 18 7.48 0.74 6.60
C ASP A 18 6.69 1.68 5.67
N PHE A 19 6.08 2.72 6.24
CA PHE A 19 5.20 3.63 5.49
C PHE A 19 5.93 4.34 4.34
N GLU A 20 7.16 4.79 4.57
CA GLU A 20 7.95 5.49 3.56
C GLU A 20 8.36 4.54 2.41
N GLY A 21 8.89 3.36 2.74
CA GLY A 21 9.29 2.38 1.74
C GLY A 21 8.10 1.82 0.97
N ASN A 22 6.98 1.54 1.64
CA ASN A 22 5.74 1.11 0.97
C ASN A 22 5.21 2.21 0.03
N THR A 23 5.18 3.46 0.49
CA THR A 23 4.77 4.60 -0.33
C THR A 23 5.64 4.74 -1.58
N ALA A 24 6.97 4.64 -1.44
CA ALA A 24 7.88 4.72 -2.58
C ALA A 24 7.61 3.61 -3.63
N ARG A 25 7.36 2.37 -3.17
CA ARG A 25 7.03 1.23 -4.04
C ARG A 25 5.69 1.41 -4.75
N ILE A 26 4.67 1.93 -4.04
CA ILE A 26 3.36 2.24 -4.62
C ILE A 26 3.51 3.29 -5.72
N ILE A 27 4.18 4.41 -5.44
CA ILE A 27 4.40 5.49 -6.41
C ILE A 27 5.10 4.97 -7.67
N GLU A 28 6.14 4.14 -7.50
CA GLU A 28 6.86 3.57 -8.63
C GLU A 28 5.97 2.67 -9.49
N SER A 29 5.17 1.80 -8.87
CA SER A 29 4.23 0.96 -9.62
C SER A 29 3.17 1.77 -10.38
N ILE A 30 2.72 2.91 -9.84
CA ILE A 30 1.80 3.84 -10.51
C ILE A 30 2.48 4.48 -11.72
N ARG A 31 3.75 4.88 -11.60
CA ARG A 31 4.52 5.43 -12.73
C ARG A 31 4.63 4.42 -13.88
N GLN A 32 4.93 3.16 -13.56
CA GLN A 32 5.00 2.08 -14.55
C GLN A 32 3.65 1.81 -15.21
N ALA A 33 2.56 1.76 -14.43
CA ALA A 33 1.21 1.58 -14.96
C ALA A 33 0.80 2.73 -15.91
N LYS A 34 1.11 3.98 -15.54
CA LYS A 34 0.87 5.16 -16.39
C LYS A 34 1.69 5.09 -17.68
N ALA A 35 2.97 4.72 -17.61
CA ALA A 35 3.83 4.55 -18.78
C ALA A 35 3.31 3.46 -19.74
N ALA A 36 2.69 2.40 -19.20
CA ALA A 36 2.02 1.35 -19.98
C ALA A 36 0.63 1.74 -20.51
N GLY A 37 0.18 2.98 -20.29
CA GLY A 37 -1.11 3.48 -20.76
C GLY A 37 -2.32 3.03 -19.94
N ALA A 38 -2.12 2.43 -18.77
CA ALA A 38 -3.22 2.02 -17.90
C ALA A 38 -4.01 3.23 -17.39
N ARG A 39 -5.34 3.07 -17.31
CA ARG A 39 -6.27 4.06 -16.73
C ARG A 39 -6.71 3.70 -15.31
N LEU A 40 -6.48 2.45 -14.89
CA LEU A 40 -6.70 1.97 -13.55
C LEU A 40 -5.49 1.11 -13.14
N ARG A 41 -4.97 1.32 -11.94
CA ARG A 41 -3.96 0.46 -11.31
C ARG A 41 -4.55 -0.07 -10.01
N VAL A 42 -4.52 -1.38 -9.82
CA VAL A 42 -4.94 -2.05 -8.58
C VAL A 42 -3.71 -2.61 -7.89
N GLY A 43 -3.59 -2.33 -6.59
CA GLY A 43 -2.55 -2.87 -5.72
C GLY A 43 -3.06 -3.99 -4.82
N PRO A 44 -2.16 -4.70 -4.12
CA PRO A 44 -2.53 -5.68 -3.09
C PRO A 44 -3.19 -5.01 -1.87
N GLU A 45 -3.84 -5.82 -1.05
CA GLU A 45 -4.53 -5.38 0.17
C GLU A 45 -3.57 -4.74 1.19
N LEU A 46 -4.05 -3.74 1.94
CA LEU A 46 -3.30 -3.02 2.98
C LEU A 46 -1.92 -2.53 2.52
N GLU A 47 -1.79 -2.08 1.27
CA GLU A 47 -0.47 -1.83 0.68
C GLU A 47 0.36 -0.70 1.30
N ILE A 48 -0.29 0.23 1.99
CA ILE A 48 0.35 1.37 2.65
C ILE A 48 0.97 0.91 3.97
N THR A 49 0.20 0.22 4.81
CA THR A 49 0.62 -0.27 6.14
C THR A 49 1.45 -1.55 6.05
N GLY A 50 1.21 -2.36 5.02
CA GLY A 50 1.71 -3.72 4.87
C GLY A 50 0.79 -4.72 5.56
N TYR A 51 0.43 -5.80 4.86
CA TYR A 51 -0.51 -6.82 5.35
C TYR A 51 -0.08 -7.49 6.68
N GLY A 52 1.23 -7.62 6.91
CA GLY A 52 1.79 -8.34 8.07
C GLY A 52 1.79 -7.57 9.40
N CYS A 53 0.94 -6.55 9.57
CA CYS A 53 0.92 -5.74 10.79
C CYS A 53 0.29 -6.44 12.02
N ASN A 54 -0.54 -7.47 11.84
CA ASN A 54 -1.22 -8.18 12.96
C ASN A 54 -1.86 -7.20 13.98
N ASP A 55 -1.74 -7.48 15.27
CA ASP A 55 -2.22 -6.65 16.40
C ASP A 55 -1.34 -5.42 16.67
N ARG A 56 -0.26 -5.22 15.90
CA ARG A 56 0.67 -4.11 16.11
C ARG A 56 0.04 -2.76 15.81
N GLU A 57 -0.93 -2.70 14.89
CA GLU A 57 -1.70 -1.47 14.62
C GLU A 57 -2.46 -1.03 15.89
N TRP A 58 -3.15 -1.97 16.54
CA TRP A 58 -3.91 -1.73 17.77
C TRP A 58 -3.00 -1.40 18.94
N LEU A 59 -1.83 -2.04 19.04
CA LEU A 59 -0.88 -1.77 20.10
C LEU A 59 -0.28 -0.37 20.01
N LEU A 60 -0.01 0.16 18.80
CA LEU A 60 0.47 1.53 18.64
C LEU A 60 -0.58 2.54 19.11
N ASP A 61 -1.84 2.37 18.70
CA ASP A 61 -2.94 3.25 19.11
C ASP A 61 -3.16 3.22 20.64
N ILE A 62 -3.03 2.05 21.27
CA ILE A 62 -3.12 1.91 22.74
C ILE A 62 -1.98 2.65 23.44
N LEU A 63 -0.75 2.53 22.92
CA LEU A 63 0.43 3.20 23.50
C LEU A 63 0.37 4.73 23.31
N GLU A 64 -0.18 5.21 22.19
CA GLU A 64 -0.42 6.63 21.95
C GLU A 64 -1.52 7.19 22.86
N ALA A 65 -2.61 6.44 23.07
CA ALA A 65 -3.73 6.85 23.90
C ALA A 65 -3.44 6.76 25.41
N SER A 66 -2.53 5.88 25.82
CA SER A 66 -2.16 5.66 27.23
C SER A 66 -0.64 5.50 27.40
N PRO A 67 0.13 6.60 27.33
CA PRO A 67 1.58 6.58 27.51
C PRO A 67 2.06 6.08 28.89
N ALA A 68 1.14 5.89 29.85
CA ALA A 68 1.41 5.34 31.18
C ALA A 68 1.41 3.79 31.23
N ALA A 69 1.29 3.10 30.09
CA ALA A 69 1.32 1.63 30.02
C ALA A 69 2.74 1.01 30.10
N TYR A 70 3.75 1.79 30.49
CA TYR A 70 5.11 1.36 30.80
C TYR A 70 5.46 1.62 32.27
#